data_AF-A0A2V9JL24-F1
#
_entry.id   AF-A0A2V9JL24-F1
#
_cell.length_a   1.000
_cell.length_b   1.000
_cell.length_c   1.000
_cell.angle_alpha   90.00
_cell.angle_beta   90.00
_cell.angle_gamma   90.00
#
_symmetry.space_group_name_H-M   'P 1'
#
loop_
_entity.id
_entity.type
_entity.pdbx_description
1 polymer ?
#
loop_
_entity_poly.entity_id
_entity_poly.type
_entity_poly.pdbx_seq_one_letter_code
_entity_poly.pdbx_strand_id
1 'polypeptide(L)'
;MQKKISDLRILFGSVLMSYIVTPFEVSSKALGAPVKCRFVHLLSGIATRHSDTIDCWFRVNGHKVTVAISCAALTQLREREGKYLSDQQLAEIAALFLRRTLERGYDATQAESFLDDAGLRALARELGYL
;
A
#
# COMPACT_ATOMS: atom_id res chain seq x y z
N MET A 1 -53.07 -8.15 -19.77
CA MET A 1 -52.01 -7.14 -19.98
C MET A 1 -51.24 -6.99 -18.67
N GLN A 2 -49.91 -6.82 -18.74
CA GLN A 2 -48.88 -6.92 -17.69
C GLN A 2 -48.22 -8.31 -17.57
N LYS A 3 -47.21 -8.54 -18.43
CA LYS A 3 -46.25 -9.64 -18.35
C LYS A 3 -45.30 -9.38 -17.17
N LYS A 4 -45.20 -10.35 -16.28
CA LYS A 4 -44.25 -10.41 -15.16
C LYS A 4 -42.86 -10.67 -15.74
N ILE A 5 -41.99 -9.66 -15.72
CA ILE A 5 -40.57 -9.78 -16.11
C ILE A 5 -39.83 -10.40 -14.92
N SER A 6 -39.88 -11.73 -14.83
CA SER A 6 -38.81 -12.53 -14.24
C SER A 6 -37.66 -12.61 -15.25
N ASP A 7 -36.43 -12.69 -14.75
CA ASP A 7 -35.16 -12.78 -15.52
C ASP A 7 -34.50 -11.46 -15.93
N LEU A 8 -34.10 -10.67 -14.94
CA LEU A 8 -32.89 -9.87 -15.06
C LEU A 8 -31.84 -10.40 -14.06
N ARG A 9 -31.33 -11.61 -14.36
CA ARG A 9 -30.01 -12.02 -13.88
C ARG A 9 -29.01 -11.07 -14.53
N ILE A 10 -28.72 -9.96 -13.84
CA ILE A 10 -27.61 -9.09 -14.19
C ILE A 10 -26.37 -9.96 -14.09
N LEU A 11 -25.89 -10.37 -15.26
CA LEU A 11 -24.59 -10.94 -15.49
C LEU A 11 -23.58 -9.84 -15.12
N PHE A 12 -23.27 -9.69 -13.83
CA PHE A 12 -22.08 -8.99 -13.40
C PHE A 12 -20.91 -9.83 -13.88
N GLY A 13 -20.53 -9.63 -15.14
CA GLY A 13 -19.18 -9.93 -15.59
C GLY A 13 -18.26 -9.22 -14.62
N SER A 14 -17.64 -10.01 -13.73
CA SER A 14 -16.52 -9.57 -12.92
C SER A 14 -15.46 -9.07 -13.89
N VAL A 15 -15.47 -7.77 -14.18
CA VAL A 15 -14.26 -7.09 -14.61
C VAL A 15 -13.28 -7.36 -13.47
N LEU A 16 -12.37 -8.31 -13.67
CA LEU A 16 -11.31 -8.59 -12.72
C LEU A 16 -10.42 -7.35 -12.71
N MET A 17 -10.78 -6.36 -11.90
CA MET A 17 -9.93 -5.19 -11.67
C MET A 17 -8.67 -5.70 -10.98
N SER A 18 -7.59 -5.85 -11.74
CA SER A 18 -6.27 -6.19 -11.22
C SER A 18 -5.72 -4.97 -10.49
N TYR A 19 -5.84 -4.99 -9.16
CA TYR A 19 -5.20 -4.00 -8.31
C TYR A 19 -3.84 -4.54 -7.86
N ILE A 20 -2.81 -3.70 -7.92
CA ILE A 20 -1.52 -3.99 -7.26
C ILE A 20 -1.73 -4.18 -5.76
N VAL A 21 -2.60 -3.36 -5.16
CA VAL A 21 -3.09 -3.53 -3.78
C VAL A 21 -4.60 -3.34 -3.79
N THR A 22 -5.32 -4.34 -3.30
CA THR A 22 -6.78 -4.24 -3.14
C THR A 22 -7.12 -3.08 -2.20
N PRO A 23 -8.03 -2.17 -2.57
CA PRO A 23 -8.45 -1.09 -1.69
C PRO A 23 -8.91 -1.61 -0.33
N PHE A 24 -8.56 -0.90 0.74
CA PHE A 24 -8.84 -1.32 2.11
C PHE A 24 -9.36 -0.17 2.97
N GLU A 25 -10.03 -0.54 4.06
CA GLU A 25 -10.54 0.41 5.06
C GLU A 25 -9.86 0.16 6.41
N VAL A 26 -9.57 1.23 7.13
CA VAL A 26 -8.86 1.19 8.41
C VAL A 26 -9.56 2.06 9.44
N SER A 27 -9.81 1.52 10.63
CA SER A 27 -10.26 2.32 11.78
C SER A 27 -9.08 3.13 12.32
N SER A 28 -8.96 4.38 11.89
CA SER A 28 -7.88 5.28 12.34
C SER A 28 -8.21 5.87 13.71
N LYS A 29 -7.28 5.72 14.67
CA LYS A 29 -7.45 6.33 16.01
C LYS A 29 -7.28 7.85 15.97
N ALA A 30 -6.47 8.37 15.05
CA ALA A 30 -6.22 9.82 14.93
C ALA A 30 -7.34 10.56 14.19
N LEU A 31 -7.92 9.94 13.16
CA LEU A 31 -8.88 10.60 12.26
C LEU A 31 -10.33 10.44 12.72
N GLY A 32 -10.57 9.73 13.84
CA GLY A 32 -11.88 9.63 14.50
C GLY A 32 -12.95 8.82 13.74
N ALA A 33 -12.65 8.37 12.53
CA ALA A 33 -13.55 7.58 11.69
C ALA A 33 -12.75 6.57 10.84
N PRO A 34 -13.40 5.49 10.35
CA PRO A 34 -12.80 4.63 9.34
C PRO A 34 -12.40 5.42 8.09
N VAL A 35 -11.19 5.14 7.60
CA VAL A 35 -10.62 5.81 6.43
C VAL A 35 -10.42 4.83 5.29
N LYS A 36 -10.78 5.26 4.08
CA LYS A 36 -10.59 4.47 2.86
C LYS A 36 -9.20 4.73 2.30
N CYS A 37 -8.45 3.65 2.10
CA CYS A 37 -7.10 3.66 1.58
C CYS A 37 -7.08 3.01 0.19
N ARG A 38 -6.49 3.71 -0.77
CA ARG A 38 -6.31 3.20 -2.13
C ARG A 38 -4.88 3.46 -2.61
N PHE A 39 -4.20 2.42 -3.06
CA PHE A 39 -2.91 2.54 -3.71
C PHE A 39 -3.04 3.29 -5.05
N VAL A 40 -2.08 4.16 -5.37
CA VAL A 40 -2.09 4.95 -6.60
C VAL A 40 -0.95 4.52 -7.51
N HIS A 41 0.29 4.59 -7.04
CA HIS A 41 1.47 4.20 -7.80
C HIS A 41 2.70 4.05 -6.89
N LEU A 42 3.74 3.43 -7.44
CA LEU A 42 5.07 3.30 -6.87
C LEU A 42 6.05 4.05 -7.78
N LEU A 43 6.95 4.84 -7.20
CA LEU A 43 7.99 5.58 -7.94
C LEU A 43 9.29 5.63 -7.14
N SER A 44 10.40 5.94 -7.79
CA SER A 44 11.63 6.31 -7.08
C SER A 44 11.48 7.71 -6.48
N GLY A 45 11.67 7.82 -5.16
CA GLY A 45 11.85 9.10 -4.49
C GLY A 45 13.24 9.64 -4.83
N ILE A 46 13.29 10.85 -5.40
CA ILE A 46 14.53 11.48 -5.86
C ILE A 46 14.83 12.70 -4.99
N ALA A 47 15.89 12.62 -4.19
CA ALA A 47 16.51 13.80 -3.60
C ALA A 47 17.52 14.38 -4.60
N THR A 48 17.98 15.63 -4.36
CA THR A 48 18.77 16.45 -5.31
C THR A 48 20.07 15.82 -5.87
N ARG A 49 20.46 14.63 -5.40
CA ARG A 49 21.73 13.96 -5.74
C ARG A 49 21.66 12.42 -5.77
N HIS A 50 20.56 11.80 -5.34
CA HIS A 50 20.37 10.35 -5.37
C HIS A 50 18.90 9.97 -5.15
N SER A 51 18.52 8.78 -5.61
CA SER A 51 17.26 8.16 -5.19
C SER A 51 17.47 7.45 -3.87
N ASP A 52 16.83 7.94 -2.81
CA ASP A 52 16.96 7.40 -1.46
C ASP A 52 15.91 6.35 -1.13
N THR A 53 14.77 6.44 -1.81
CA THR A 53 13.59 5.66 -1.47
C THR A 53 12.85 5.18 -2.70
N ILE A 54 12.09 4.10 -2.51
CA ILE A 54 10.96 3.72 -3.35
C ILE A 54 9.70 4.17 -2.62
N ASP A 55 8.98 5.12 -3.21
CA ASP A 55 7.80 5.74 -2.62
C ASP A 55 6.53 5.06 -3.10
N CYS A 56 5.75 4.53 -2.18
CA CYS A 56 4.41 4.02 -2.42
C CYS A 56 3.37 5.09 -2.06
N TRP A 57 2.58 5.52 -3.03
CA TRP A 57 1.57 6.57 -2.83
C TRP A 57 0.19 5.96 -2.61
N PHE A 58 -0.49 6.49 -1.60
CA PHE A 58 -1.86 6.14 -1.25
C PHE A 58 -2.75 7.37 -1.22
N ARG A 59 -4.04 7.17 -1.48
CA ARG A 59 -5.09 8.12 -1.15
C ARG A 59 -5.78 7.64 0.13
N VAL A 60 -5.70 8.43 1.19
CA VAL A 60 -6.39 8.20 2.47
C VAL A 60 -7.45 9.28 2.61
N ASN A 61 -8.73 8.92 2.47
CA ASN A 61 -9.84 9.88 2.39
C ASN A 61 -9.60 11.03 1.39
N GLY A 62 -8.92 10.75 0.27
CA GLY A 62 -8.59 11.74 -0.76
C GLY A 62 -7.27 12.48 -0.56
N HIS A 63 -6.68 12.44 0.63
CA HIS A 63 -5.36 13.02 0.92
C HIS A 63 -4.23 12.13 0.40
N LYS A 64 -3.18 12.73 -0.17
CA LYS A 64 -1.98 12.01 -0.60
C LYS A 64 -1.18 11.60 0.63
N VAL A 65 -0.85 10.31 0.73
CA VAL A 65 0.02 9.75 1.76
C VAL A 65 1.15 9.00 1.08
N THR A 66 2.38 9.22 1.53
CA THR A 66 3.58 8.57 1.01
C THR A 66 4.15 7.61 2.05
N VAL A 67 4.36 6.36 1.67
CA VAL A 67 5.22 5.42 2.41
C VAL A 67 6.54 5.29 1.65
N ALA A 68 7.62 5.78 2.25
CA ALA A 68 8.94 5.85 1.62
C ALA A 68 9.80 4.68 2.09
N ILE A 69 10.14 3.75 1.19
CA ILE A 69 10.90 2.52 1.49
C ILE A 69 12.38 2.75 1.17
N SER A 70 13.29 2.47 2.11
CA SER A 70 14.73 2.69 1.91
C SER A 70 15.32 1.87 0.75
N CYS A 71 15.91 2.55 -0.24
CA CYS A 71 16.69 1.88 -1.31
C CYS A 71 17.92 1.16 -0.75
N ALA A 72 18.51 1.65 0.35
CA ALA A 72 19.63 1.00 1.02
C ALA A 72 19.22 -0.35 1.61
N ALA A 73 18.03 -0.44 2.23
CA ALA A 73 17.49 -1.70 2.75
C ALA A 73 17.25 -2.72 1.62
N LEU A 74 16.67 -2.28 0.50
CA LEU A 74 16.46 -3.11 -0.69
C LEU A 74 17.80 -3.59 -1.29
N THR A 75 18.80 -2.72 -1.31
CA THR A 75 20.15 -3.04 -1.78
C THR A 75 20.81 -4.10 -0.90
N GLN A 76 20.66 -4.00 0.43
CA GLN A 76 21.17 -4.99 1.36
C GLN A 76 20.52 -6.36 1.17
N LEU A 77 19.19 -6.43 1.04
CA LEU A 77 18.47 -7.67 0.74
C LEU A 77 18.98 -8.32 -0.55
N ARG A 78 19.17 -7.51 -1.59
CA ARG A 78 19.67 -7.97 -2.88
C ARG A 78 21.10 -8.50 -2.79
N GLU A 79 22.02 -7.70 -2.29
CA GLU A 79 23.46 -7.96 -2.41
C GLU A 79 23.97 -8.93 -1.36
N ARG A 80 23.38 -8.95 -0.16
CA ARG A 80 23.83 -9.84 0.92
C ARG A 80 23.07 -11.16 0.98
N GLU A 81 21.79 -11.15 0.59
CA GLU A 81 20.90 -12.31 0.76
C GLU A 81 20.38 -12.88 -0.57
N GLY A 82 20.63 -12.21 -1.70
CA GLY A 82 20.14 -12.64 -3.01
C GLY A 82 18.62 -12.58 -3.13
N LYS A 83 17.95 -11.82 -2.24
CA LYS A 83 16.48 -11.70 -2.19
C LYS A 83 16.04 -10.43 -2.90
N TYR A 84 14.99 -10.56 -3.71
CA TYR A 84 14.40 -9.47 -4.48
C TYR A 84 12.93 -9.36 -4.14
N LEU A 85 12.47 -8.14 -3.87
CA LEU A 85 11.04 -7.83 -3.70
C LEU A 85 10.53 -7.19 -4.98
N SER A 86 9.43 -7.71 -5.53
CA SER A 86 8.75 -7.10 -6.68
C SER A 86 7.99 -5.84 -6.30
N ASP A 87 7.63 -5.01 -7.28
CA ASP A 87 6.82 -3.82 -7.06
C ASP A 87 5.49 -4.13 -6.36
N GLN A 88 4.88 -5.27 -6.68
CA GLN A 88 3.67 -5.73 -6.01
C GLN A 88 3.93 -6.03 -4.53
N GLN A 89 5.00 -6.77 -4.23
CA GLN A 89 5.37 -7.09 -2.84
C GLN A 89 5.70 -5.82 -2.05
N LEU A 90 6.40 -4.85 -2.64
CA LEU A 90 6.68 -3.56 -2.02
C LEU A 90 5.40 -2.78 -1.72
N ALA A 91 4.45 -2.75 -2.66
CA ALA A 91 3.18 -2.08 -2.47
C ALA A 91 2.32 -2.74 -1.37
N GLU A 92 2.31 -4.06 -1.29
CA GLU A 92 1.61 -4.83 -0.25
C GLU A 92 2.25 -4.62 1.14
N ILE A 93 3.58 -4.63 1.22
CA ILE A 93 4.30 -4.28 2.45
C ILE A 93 3.96 -2.85 2.89
N ALA A 94 4.00 -1.89 1.96
CA ALA A 94 3.68 -0.50 2.25
C ALA A 94 2.22 -0.33 2.70
N ALA A 95 1.28 -1.09 2.13
CA ALA A 95 -0.12 -1.09 2.52
C ALA A 95 -0.31 -1.61 3.96
N LEU A 96 0.36 -2.71 4.32
CA LEU A 96 0.34 -3.25 5.68
C LEU A 96 0.95 -2.28 6.70
N PHE A 97 2.06 -1.64 6.33
CA PHE A 97 2.67 -0.58 7.14
C PHE A 97 1.69 0.58 7.36
N LEU A 98 1.11 1.13 6.29
CA LEU A 98 0.17 2.24 6.36
C LEU A 98 -1.05 1.89 7.23
N ARG A 99 -1.61 0.69 7.07
CA ARG A 99 -2.73 0.20 7.89
C ARG A 99 -2.37 0.29 9.37
N ARG A 100 -1.23 -0.27 9.78
CA ARG A 100 -0.80 -0.28 11.18
C ARG A 100 -0.50 1.10 11.71
N THR A 101 0.09 1.97 10.89
CA THR A 101 0.36 3.37 11.24
C THR A 101 -0.95 4.11 11.56
N LEU A 102 -1.97 3.94 10.73
CA LEU A 102 -3.31 4.53 10.96
C LEU A 102 -4.02 3.93 12.18
N GLU A 103 -3.97 2.60 12.35
CA GLU A 103 -4.53 1.91 13.53
C GLU A 103 -3.88 2.33 14.85
N ARG A 104 -2.59 2.68 14.82
CA ARG A 104 -1.86 3.18 15.99
C ARG A 104 -2.19 4.64 16.32
N GLY A 105 -2.86 5.36 15.43
CA GLY A 105 -3.25 6.75 15.63
C GLY A 105 -2.19 7.75 15.19
N TYR A 106 -1.37 7.39 14.21
CA TYR A 106 -0.54 8.39 13.52
C TYR A 106 -1.30 8.96 12.33
N ASP A 107 -1.33 10.29 12.21
CA ASP A 107 -1.89 10.96 11.05
C ASP A 107 -0.86 10.97 9.91
N ALA A 108 -0.90 9.92 9.08
CA ALA A 108 -0.03 9.77 7.93
C ALA A 108 -0.29 10.82 6.80
N THR A 109 -1.30 11.69 6.94
CA THR A 109 -1.55 12.77 5.97
C THR A 109 -0.67 14.00 6.17
N GLN A 110 -0.05 14.14 7.34
CA GLN A 110 0.77 15.32 7.69
C GLN A 110 2.23 15.20 7.23
N ALA A 111 2.74 13.97 7.09
CA ALA A 111 4.15 13.72 6.80
C ALA A 111 4.35 12.40 6.06
N GLU A 112 5.45 12.31 5.34
CA GLU A 112 5.91 11.06 4.72
C GLU A 112 6.27 10.06 5.80
N SER A 113 5.81 8.82 5.64
CA SER A 113 6.06 7.75 6.59
C SER A 113 7.21 6.88 6.08
N PHE A 114 8.35 6.95 6.77
CA PHE A 114 9.55 6.21 6.37
C PHE A 114 9.49 4.76 6.86
N LEU A 115 9.72 3.81 5.95
CA LEU A 115 9.87 2.39 6.23
C LEU A 115 11.36 2.03 6.17
N ASP A 116 11.94 1.85 7.35
CA ASP A 116 13.34 1.48 7.52
C ASP A 116 13.59 -0.02 7.25
N ASP A 117 14.86 -0.44 7.30
CA ASP A 117 15.26 -1.82 7.03
C ASP A 117 14.60 -2.84 7.98
N ALA A 118 14.57 -2.52 9.28
CA ALA A 118 13.99 -3.40 10.28
C ALA A 118 12.47 -3.58 10.05
N GLY A 119 11.75 -2.48 9.80
CA GLY A 119 10.33 -2.50 9.48
C GLY A 119 10.03 -3.23 8.18
N LEU A 120 10.80 -2.96 7.12
CA LEU A 120 10.66 -3.65 5.83
C LEU A 120 10.77 -5.16 5.99
N ARG A 121 11.81 -5.63 6.68
CA ARG A 121 12.07 -7.06 6.89
C ARG A 121 11.00 -7.73 7.73
N ALA A 122 10.55 -7.07 8.81
CA ALA A 122 9.51 -7.61 9.68
C ALA A 122 8.20 -7.84 8.91
N LEU A 123 7.78 -6.85 8.13
CA LEU A 123 6.54 -6.94 7.35
C LEU A 123 6.67 -7.91 6.17
N ALA A 124 7.83 -7.92 5.49
CA ALA A 124 8.06 -8.85 4.39
C ALA A 124 8.04 -10.32 4.85
N ARG A 125 8.57 -10.63 6.04
CA ARG A 125 8.47 -11.97 6.64
C ARG A 125 7.05 -12.33 7.02
N GLU A 126 6.31 -11.38 7.58
CA GLU A 126 4.91 -11.60 7.96
C GLU A 126 4.04 -11.94 6.72
N LEU A 127 4.32 -11.30 5.59
CA LEU A 127 3.66 -11.59 4.31
C LEU A 127 4.23 -12.82 3.59
N GLY A 128 5.29 -13.43 4.11
CA GLY A 128 5.93 -14.63 3.53
C GLY A 128 6.81 -14.36 2.31
N TYR A 129 7.30 -13.13 2.14
CA TYR A 129 8.16 -12.75 1.01
C TYR A 129 9.66 -12.97 1.27
N LEU A 130 10.06 -13.08 2.54
CA LEU A 130 11.45 -13.34 2.96
C LEU A 130 11.59 -14.68 3.66
#